data_AF-A0A355WMI0-F1
#
_entry.id   AF-A0A355WMI0-F1
#
_cell.length_a   1.000
_cell.length_b   1.000
_cell.length_c   1.000
_cell.angle_alpha   90.00
_cell.angle_beta   90.00
_cell.angle_gamma   90.00
#
_symmetry.space_group_name_H-M   'P 1'
#
loop_
_entity.id
_entity.type
_entity.pdbx_description
1 polymer ?
#
loop_
_entity_poly.entity_id
_entity_poly.type
_entity_poly.pdbx_seq_one_letter_code
_entity_poly.pdbx_strand_id
1 'polypeptide(L)' 'QQRVAIARALAMNPKVLLFDEPTSALDPELVGEVLRVMRDLADQGRTMIVVTHEMGFA' A
#
# COMPACT_ATOMS: atom_id res chain seq x y z
N GLN A 1 7.63 6.49 -7.79
CA GLN A 1 7.89 7.17 -6.50
C GLN A 1 7.20 6.47 -5.32
N GLN A 2 5.95 5.99 -5.46
CA GLN A 2 5.21 5.20 -4.45
C GLN A 2 6.04 4.11 -3.75
N ARG A 3 6.71 3.22 -4.50
CA ARG A 3 7.51 2.11 -3.94
C ARG A 3 8.61 2.57 -2.98
N VAL A 4 9.25 3.70 -3.25
CA VAL A 4 10.30 4.26 -2.38
C VAL A 4 9.69 4.78 -1.08
N ALA A 5 8.49 5.39 -1.15
CA ALA A 5 7.76 5.83 0.04
C ALA A 5 7.34 4.63 0.91
N ILE A 6 6.85 3.55 0.30
CA ILE A 6 6.51 2.29 0.98
C ILE A 6 7.76 1.69 1.63
N ALA A 7 8.85 1.52 0.88
CA ALA A 7 10.10 0.98 1.41
C ALA A 7 10.63 1.80 2.61
N ARG A 8 10.56 3.14 2.51
CA ARG A 8 10.95 4.03 3.62
C ARG A 8 10.05 3.87 4.84
N ALA A 9 8.73 3.74 4.65
CA ALA A 9 7.80 3.47 5.74
C ALA A 9 8.08 2.11 6.40
N LEU A 10 8.36 1.08 5.61
CA LEU A 10 8.67 -0.27 6.11
C LEU A 10 9.98 -0.36 6.86
N ALA A 11 11.00 0.41 6.45
CA ALA A 11 12.31 0.44 7.10
C ALA A 11 12.24 0.88 8.58
N MET A 12 11.20 1.62 8.97
CA MET A 12 10.95 2.06 10.34
C MET A 12 10.26 1.00 11.21
N ASN A 13 9.95 -0.18 10.65
CA ASN A 13 9.20 -1.26 11.28
C ASN A 13 7.95 -0.79 12.06
N PRO A 14 7.04 -0.03 11.42
CA PRO A 14 5.91 0.56 12.12
C PRO A 14 4.91 -0.52 12.55
N LYS A 15 4.25 -0.30 13.69
CA LYS A 15 3.16 -1.17 14.19
C LYS A 15 1.90 -1.08 13.33
N VAL A 16 1.68 0.08 12.69
CA VAL A 16 0.52 0.36 11.83
C VAL A 16 1.00 1.13 10.60
N LEU A 17 0.52 0.75 9.41
CA LEU A 17 0.72 1.53 8.20
C LEU A 17 -0.59 2.21 7.77
N LEU A 18 -0.52 3.51 7.49
CA LEU A 18 -1.60 4.28 6.90
C LEU A 18 -1.27 4.56 5.43
N PHE A 19 -2.18 4.18 4.54
CA PHE A 19 -2.12 4.49 3.11
C PHE A 19 -3.25 5.46 2.77
N ASP A 20 -2.90 6.64 2.26
CA ASP A 20 -3.85 7.65 1.81
C ASP A 20 -3.82 7.67 0.27
N GLU A 21 -4.91 7.21 -0.34
CA GLU A 21 -5.08 7.01 -1.78
C GLU A 21 -3.85 6.40 -2.49
N PRO A 22 -3.39 5.19 -2.10
CA PRO A 22 -2.11 4.64 -2.54
C PRO A 22 -2.03 4.31 -4.03
N THR A 23 -3.17 4.25 -4.71
CA THR A 23 -3.31 3.98 -6.15
C THR A 23 -3.62 5.24 -6.96
N SER A 24 -3.90 6.38 -6.30
CA SER A 24 -4.17 7.63 -7.00
C SER A 24 -2.97 8.07 -7.83
N ALA A 25 -3.23 8.57 -9.04
CA ALA A 25 -2.22 9.02 -10.00
C ALA A 25 -1.22 7.94 -10.49
N LEU A 26 -1.53 6.65 -10.33
CA LEU A 26 -0.74 5.56 -10.93
C LEU A 26 -1.43 4.99 -12.18
N ASP A 27 -0.62 4.61 -13.16
CA ASP A 27 -1.12 3.88 -14.34
C ASP A 27 -1.70 2.52 -13.92
N PRO A 28 -2.71 1.98 -14.63
CA PRO A 28 -3.37 0.71 -14.29
C PRO A 28 -2.40 -0.48 -14.09
N GLU A 29 -1.28 -0.50 -14.81
CA GLU A 29 -0.25 -1.53 -14.69
C GLU A 29 0.51 -1.45 -13.35
N LEU A 30 0.78 -0.23 -12.88
CA LEU A 30 1.46 0.03 -11.60
C LEU A 30 0.54 -0.20 -10.39
N VAL A 31 -0.79 -0.02 -10.56
CA VAL A 31 -1.78 -0.30 -9.51
C VAL A 31 -1.68 -1.76 -9.07
N GLY A 32 -1.65 -2.72 -10.00
CA GLY A 32 -1.54 -4.14 -9.68
C GLY A 32 -0.29 -4.48 -8.86
N GLU A 33 0.84 -3.82 -9.15
CA GLU A 33 2.07 -4.01 -8.39
C GLU A 33 1.97 -3.48 -6.95
N VAL A 34 1.35 -2.31 -6.76
CA VAL A 34 1.16 -1.71 -5.43
C VAL A 34 0.20 -2.57 -4.59
N LEU A 35 -0.89 -3.04 -5.19
CA LEU A 35 -1.84 -3.93 -4.55
C LEU A 35 -1.17 -5.24 -4.09
N ARG A 36 -0.28 -5.81 -4.91
CA ARG A 36 0.47 -7.00 -4.52
C ARG A 36 1.34 -6.75 -3.28
N VAL A 37 2.09 -5.66 -3.26
CA VAL A 37 2.92 -5.29 -2.10
C VAL A 37 2.07 -5.08 -0.85
N MET A 38 0.90 -4.43 -0.98
CA MET A 38 -0.02 -4.21 0.13
C MET A 38 -0.57 -5.54 0.69
N ARG A 39 -0.90 -6.51 -0.18
CA ARG A 39 -1.32 -7.86 0.24
C ARG A 39 -0.20 -8.61 0.93
N ASP A 40 1.01 -8.59 0.38
CA ASP A 40 2.19 -9.23 1.00
C ASP A 40 2.46 -8.68 2.41
N LEU A 41 2.19 -7.38 2.63
CA LEU A 41 2.31 -6.74 3.95
C LEU A 41 1.20 -7.15 4.91
N ALA A 42 -0.03 -7.29 4.43
CA ALA A 42 -1.15 -7.78 5.23
C ALA A 42 -0.92 -9.24 5.66
N ASP A 43 -0.42 -10.09 4.76
CA ASP A 43 -0.10 -11.50 5.02
C ASP A 43 1.01 -11.67 6.07
N GLN A 44 1.89 -10.69 6.21
CA GLN A 44 2.90 -10.62 7.27
C GLN A 44 2.32 -10.26 8.65
N GLY A 45 1.00 -10.09 8.78
CA GLY A 45 0.34 -9.73 10.03
C GLY A 45 0.49 -8.27 10.42
N ARG A 46 0.79 -7.37 9.47
CA ARG A 46 0.87 -5.94 9.74
C ARG A 46 -0.52 -5.31 9.74
N THR A 47 -0.81 -4.51 10.75
CA THR A 47 -2.05 -3.72 10.79
C THR A 47 -1.96 -2.59 9.77
N MET A 48 -2.96 -2.51 8.87
CA MET A 48 -3.02 -1.51 7.81
C MET A 48 -4.35 -0.75 7.86
N ILE A 49 -4.27 0.56 7.66
CA ILE A 49 -5.40 1.45 7.43
C ILE A 49 -5.25 2.00 6.02
N VAL A 50 -6.28 1.82 5.20
CA VAL A 50 -6.28 2.24 3.79
C VAL A 50 -7.44 3.19 3.56
N VAL A 51 -7.15 4.39 3.08
CA VAL A 51 -8.13 5.34 2.57
C VAL A 51 -8.08 5.26 1.05
N THR A 52 -9.19 4.87 0.43
CA THR A 52 -9.29 4.76 -1.03
C THR A 52 -10.73 5.01 -1.48
N HIS A 53 -10.89 5.53 -2.68
CA HIS A 53 -12.17 5.59 -3.39
C HIS A 53 -12.33 4.42 -4.39
N GLU A 54 -11.27 3.62 -4.59
CA GLU A 54 -11.30 2.44 -5.46
C GLU A 54 -11.82 1.21 -4.69
N MET A 55 -13.08 0.84 -4.96
CA MET A 55 -13.74 -0.30 -4.33
C MET A 55 -13.21 -1.68 -4.78
N GLY A 56 -12.43 -1.76 -5.86
CA GLY A 56 -11.81 -3.02 -6.33
C GLY A 56 -10.68 -3.54 -5.44
N PHE A 57 -10.35 -2.80 -4.38
CA PHE A 57 -9.38 -3.18 -3.36
C PHE A 57 -9.92 -4.22 -2.36
N ALA A 58 -11.25 -4.23 -2.14
CA ALA A 58 -11.93 -5.02 -1.11
C ALA A 58 -12.58 -6.30 -1.65
#